data_AF-A0A1I0TLW0-F1
#
_entry.id   AF-A0A1I0TLW0-F1
#
_cell.length_a   1.000
_cell.length_b   1.000
_cell.length_c   1.000
_cell.angle_alpha   90.00
_cell.angle_beta   90.00
_cell.angle_gamma   90.00
#
_symmetry.space_group_name_H-M   'P 1'
#
loop_
_entity.id
_entity.type
_entity.pdbx_description
1 polymer ?
#
loop_
_entity_poly.entity_id
_entity_poly.type
_entity_poly.pdbx_seq_one_letter_code
_entity_poly.pdbx_strand_id
1 'polypeptide(L)' 'MEFNLKKMKNLAKKDLLIKRMVDDLARKLGSEEEAYRIVFNSEVLGDSIMEEQYKNA' A
#
# COMPACT_ATOMS: atom_id res chain seq x y z
N MET A 1 -10.45 -7.24 -5.82
CA MET A 1 -9.46 -6.27 -6.35
C MET A 1 -8.08 -6.90 -6.28
N GLU A 2 -7.20 -6.65 -7.24
CA GLU A 2 -5.88 -7.30 -7.30
C GLU A 2 -4.74 -6.35 -6.93
N PHE A 3 -3.70 -6.91 -6.31
CA PHE A 3 -2.49 -6.17 -5.95
C PHE A 3 -1.70 -5.76 -7.19
N ASN A 4 -1.27 -4.51 -7.24
CA ASN A 4 -0.41 -3.93 -8.25
C ASN A 4 0.58 -2.98 -7.59
N LEU A 5 1.87 -3.34 -7.63
CA LEU A 5 2.92 -2.60 -6.95
C LEU A 5 3.00 -1.13 -7.41
N LYS A 6 2.83 -0.86 -8.71
CA LYS A 6 2.90 0.51 -9.25
C LYS A 6 1.78 1.38 -8.68
N LYS A 7 0.55 0.86 -8.63
CA LYS A 7 -0.59 1.56 -8.03
C LYS A 7 -0.39 1.81 -6.54
N MET A 8 0.09 0.81 -5.78
CA MET A 8 0.40 0.99 -4.36
C MET A 8 1.48 2.05 -4.11
N LYS A 9 2.53 2.07 -4.94
CA LYS A 9 3.57 3.13 -4.88
C LYS A 9 2.99 4.51 -5.18
N ASN A 10 2.03 4.63 -6.10
CA ASN A 10 1.36 5.90 -6.37
C ASN A 10 0.43 6.33 -5.23
N LEU A 11 -0.29 5.39 -4.62
CA LEU A 11 -1.12 5.65 -3.44
C LEU A 11 -0.25 6.14 -2.27
N ALA A 12 0.85 5.45 -1.97
CA ALA A 12 1.79 5.83 -0.91
C ALA A 12 2.45 7.20 -1.13
N LYS A 13 2.55 7.70 -2.38
CA LYS A 13 3.01 9.08 -2.61
C LYS A 13 2.00 10.13 -2.15
N LYS A 14 0.71 9.78 -2.15
CA LYS A 14 -0.41 10.65 -1.78
C LYS A 14 -0.83 10.47 -0.32
N ASP A 15 -0.60 9.29 0.24
CA ASP A 15 -0.96 8.94 1.61
C ASP A 15 0.28 8.72 2.49
N LEU A 16 0.47 9.62 3.46
CA LEU A 16 1.63 9.60 4.36
C LEU A 16 1.62 8.42 5.34
N LEU A 17 0.43 7.93 5.73
CA LEU A 17 0.30 6.80 6.64
C LEU A 17 0.73 5.51 5.94
N ILE A 18 0.17 5.25 4.75
CA ILE A 18 0.54 4.10 3.91
C ILE A 18 2.04 4.09 3.65
N LYS A 19 2.61 5.26 3.30
CA LYS A 19 4.07 5.39 3.10
C LYS A 19 4.87 4.98 4.34
N ARG A 20 4.50 5.49 5.51
CA ARG A 20 5.21 5.18 6.77
C ARG A 20 5.11 3.71 7.12
N MET A 21 3.93 3.11 6.97
CA MET A 21 3.72 1.68 7.23
C MET A 21 4.59 0.80 6.32
N VAL A 22 4.65 1.13 5.03
CA VAL A 22 5.51 0.42 4.08
C VAL A 22 6.98 0.62 4.42
N ASP A 23 7.44 1.84 4.68
CA ASP A 23 8.83 2.14 5.01
C ASP A 23 9.29 1.42 6.29
N ASP A 24 8.42 1.32 7.31
CA ASP A 24 8.70 0.59 8.55
C ASP A 24 8.73 -0.93 8.32
N LEU A 25 7.78 -1.48 7.56
CA LEU A 25 7.72 -2.92 7.26
C LEU A 25 8.86 -3.34 6.35
N ALA A 26 9.18 -2.57 5.31
CA ALA A 26 10.27 -2.86 4.39
C ALA A 26 11.62 -2.91 5.11
N ARG A 27 11.85 -2.03 6.10
CA ARG A 27 13.04 -2.05 6.95
C ARG A 27 13.15 -3.33 7.79
N LYS A 28 12.02 -3.91 8.22
CA LYS A 28 11.99 -5.14 9.02
C LYS A 28 12.09 -6.40 8.15
N LEU A 29 11.45 -6.40 6.99
CA LEU A 29 11.37 -7.55 6.09
C LEU A 29 12.54 -7.63 5.11
N GLY A 30 13.22 -6.52 4.83
CA GLY A 30 14.21 -6.42 3.76
C GLY A 30 13.61 -6.47 2.35
N SER A 31 12.27 -6.43 2.23
CA SER A 31 11.54 -6.52 0.96
C SER A 31 10.47 -5.43 0.88
N GLU A 32 10.66 -4.50 -0.06
CA GLU A 32 9.72 -3.41 -0.31
C GLU A 32 8.40 -3.93 -0.92
N GLU A 33 8.46 -4.85 -1.89
CA GLU A 33 7.26 -5.39 -2.53
C GLU A 33 6.38 -6.13 -1.51
N GLU A 34 7.00 -6.92 -0.64
CA GLU A 34 6.26 -7.68 0.37
C GLU A 34 5.62 -6.76 1.41
N ALA A 35 6.30 -5.70 1.82
CA ALA A 35 5.72 -4.64 2.66
C ALA A 35 4.49 -4.01 1.99
N TYR A 36 4.56 -3.68 0.70
CA TYR A 36 3.40 -3.17 -0.05
C TYR A 36 2.25 -4.16 -0.12
N ARG A 37 2.52 -5.46 -0.29
CA ARG A 37 1.47 -6.50 -0.31
C ARG A 37 0.75 -6.60 1.04
N ILE A 38 1.51 -6.57 2.13
CA ILE A 38 0.94 -6.61 3.49
C ILE A 38 0.04 -5.40 3.72
N VAL A 39 0.54 -4.19 3.43
CA VAL A 39 -0.22 -2.95 3.63
C VAL A 39 -1.45 -2.87 2.71
N PHE A 40 -1.36 -3.37 1.48
CA PHE A 40 -2.52 -3.46 0.60
C PHE A 40 -3.63 -4.34 1.22
N ASN A 41 -3.26 -5.50 1.74
CA ASN A 41 -4.24 -6.42 2.34
C ASN A 41 -4.83 -5.91 3.66
N SER A 42 -4.09 -5.09 4.43
CA SER A 42 -4.55 -4.59 5.72
C SER A 42 -5.31 -3.27 5.64
N GLU A 43 -4.86 -2.32 4.81
CA GLU A 43 -5.39 -0.96 4.79
C GLU A 43 -6.23 -0.63 3.56
N VAL A 44 -6.07 -1.38 2.46
CA VAL A 44 -6.74 -1.05 1.19
C VAL A 44 -7.90 -2.01 0.95
N LEU A 45 -7.66 -3.31 1.04
CA LEU A 45 -8.69 -4.30 0.73
C LEU A 45 -9.82 -4.26 1.77
N GLY A 46 -11.04 -4.01 1.30
CA GLY A 46 -12.23 -3.94 2.17
C GLY A 46 -12.53 -2.57 2.77
N ASP A 47 -11.65 -1.58 2.65
CA ASP A 47 -11.95 -0.18 2.97
C ASP A 47 -12.42 0.53 1.70
N SER A 48 -13.71 0.88 1.62
CA SER A 48 -14.31 1.43 0.39
C SER A 48 -13.64 2.71 -0.11
N ILE A 49 -13.15 3.57 0.79
CA ILE A 49 -12.50 4.83 0.43
C ILE A 49 -11.09 4.53 -0.10
N MET A 50 -10.35 3.69 0.61
CA MET A 50 -8.99 3.32 0.18
C MET A 50 -8.99 2.50 -1.11
N GLU A 51 -9.98 1.61 -1.30
CA GLU A 51 -10.16 0.89 -2.56
C GLU A 51 -10.39 1.86 -3.73
N GLU A 52 -11.20 2.90 -3.55
CA GLU A 52 -11.44 3.91 -4.58
C GLU A 52 -10.17 4.72 -4.88
N GLN A 53 -9.47 5.19 -3.84
CA GLN A 53 -8.21 5.89 -4.01
C GLN A 53 -7.16 5.04 -4.73
N TYR A 54 -7.07 3.75 -4.39
CA TYR A 54 -6.18 2.80 -5.05
C TYR A 54 -6.57 2.53 -6.51
N LYS A 55 -7.87 2.38 -6.81
CA LYS A 55 -8.36 2.21 -8.18
C LYS A 55 -7.93 3.39 -9.06
N ASN A 56 -7.94 4.61 -8.50
CA ASN A 56 -7.58 5.88 -9.13
C ASN A 56 -6.09 6.29 -8.99
N ALA A 57 -5.23 5.44 -8.42
CA ALA A 57 -3.81 5.70 -8.23
C ALA A 57 -2.94 5.38 -9.47
#